data_AF-A0A660N3Y1-F1
#
_entry.id   AF-A0A660N3Y1-F1
#
_cell.length_a   1.000
_cell.length_b   1.000
_cell.length_c   1.000
_cell.angle_alpha   90.00
_cell.angle_beta   90.00
_cell.angle_gamma   90.00
#
_symmetry.space_group_name_H-M   'P 1'
#
loop_
_entity.id
_entity.type
_entity.pdbx_description
1 polymer ?
#
loop_
_entity_poly.entity_id
_entity_poly.type
_entity_poly.pdbx_seq_one_letter_code
_entity_poly.pdbx_strand_id
1 'polypeptide(L)'
;MSNTPDTPFAELLHAVQSNATHITWQKSSPISDRERGDAKKAMKRFLLIIFLTLLMLIDKMSNYFCYFLPRVCSPRNPPQSLADWLLALFWLFFYTALSLNFFIMFKHQRKIANHPTEQSCPITYTLQTKASFRYFLDKGIFASRGMNLRPDWQNFTATDWANILPTASADEVHRLSQIIIQRLNDK
;
A
#
# COMPACT_ATOMS: atom_id res chain seq x y z
N MET A 1 -17.42 -3.58 12.69
CA MET A 1 -17.42 -4.99 12.25
C MET A 1 -17.69 -4.98 10.75
N SER A 2 -16.71 -5.34 9.91
CA SER A 2 -16.94 -5.55 8.48
C SER A 2 -17.06 -7.05 8.27
N ASN A 3 -18.29 -7.56 8.21
CA ASN A 3 -18.61 -8.95 7.90
C ASN A 3 -18.64 -9.11 6.37
N THR A 4 -17.52 -8.88 5.71
CA THR A 4 -17.40 -9.27 4.30
C THR A 4 -17.02 -10.74 4.31
N PRO A 5 -17.90 -11.67 3.87
CA PRO A 5 -17.58 -13.08 3.90
C PRO A 5 -16.36 -13.36 3.02
N ASP A 6 -15.51 -14.27 3.47
CA ASP A 6 -14.36 -14.74 2.69
C ASP A 6 -14.85 -15.24 1.32
N THR A 7 -14.13 -14.87 0.26
CA THR A 7 -14.54 -15.24 -1.11
C THR A 7 -14.49 -16.78 -1.27
N PRO A 8 -15.58 -17.45 -1.67
CA PRO A 8 -15.58 -18.89 -1.93
C PRO A 8 -14.62 -19.29 -3.04
N PHE A 9 -14.06 -20.50 -2.95
CA PHE A 9 -13.15 -21.05 -3.95
C PHE A 9 -13.74 -21.05 -5.37
N ALA A 10 -15.00 -21.44 -5.52
CA ALA A 10 -15.68 -21.51 -6.82
C ALA A 10 -15.75 -20.14 -7.52
N GLU A 11 -15.96 -19.06 -6.77
CA GLU A 11 -15.98 -17.70 -7.32
C GLU A 11 -14.59 -17.27 -7.79
N LEU A 12 -13.55 -17.59 -7.02
CA LEU A 12 -12.17 -17.30 -7.42
C LEU A 12 -11.78 -18.13 -8.64
N LEU A 13 -12.12 -19.42 -8.68
CA LEU A 13 -11.85 -20.28 -9.83
C LEU A 13 -12.53 -19.75 -11.09
N HIS A 14 -13.81 -19.38 -10.99
CA HIS A 14 -14.54 -18.77 -12.11
C HIS A 14 -13.90 -17.45 -12.55
N ALA A 15 -13.52 -16.58 -11.61
CA ALA A 15 -12.83 -15.34 -11.92
C ALA A 15 -11.48 -15.58 -12.62
N VAL A 16 -10.72 -16.58 -12.18
CA VAL A 16 -9.45 -17.00 -12.78
C VAL A 16 -9.63 -17.69 -14.14
N GLN A 17 -10.78 -18.29 -14.42
CA GLN A 17 -11.12 -18.82 -15.74
C GLN A 17 -11.66 -17.74 -16.69
N SER A 18 -12.26 -16.68 -16.14
CA SER A 18 -12.58 -15.50 -16.93
C SER A 18 -11.28 -14.84 -17.39
N ASN A 19 -11.18 -14.45 -18.66
CA ASN A 19 -9.99 -13.77 -19.21
C ASN A 19 -9.72 -12.37 -18.58
N ALA A 20 -10.27 -12.07 -17.41
CA ALA A 20 -10.07 -10.85 -16.63
C ALA A 20 -8.59 -10.64 -16.29
N THR A 21 -8.07 -9.46 -16.57
CA THR A 21 -6.66 -9.11 -16.34
C THR A 21 -6.35 -8.72 -14.89
N HIS A 22 -7.40 -8.51 -14.10
CA HIS A 22 -7.34 -8.05 -12.72
C HIS A 22 -8.43 -8.74 -11.92
N ILE A 23 -8.03 -9.52 -10.92
CA ILE A 23 -8.93 -10.31 -10.08
C ILE A 23 -8.58 -10.00 -8.63
N THR A 24 -9.57 -9.68 -7.81
CA THR A 24 -9.39 -9.40 -6.39
C THR A 24 -10.27 -10.29 -5.56
N TRP A 25 -9.75 -10.81 -4.45
CA TRP A 25 -10.52 -11.56 -3.48
C TRP A 25 -10.07 -11.21 -2.06
N GLN A 26 -10.93 -11.45 -1.08
CA GLN A 26 -10.64 -11.13 0.31
C GLN A 26 -10.58 -12.38 1.17
N LYS A 27 -9.67 -12.35 2.15
CA LYS A 27 -9.58 -13.36 3.20
C LYS A 27 -9.41 -12.72 4.56
N SER A 28 -10.19 -13.18 5.53
CA SER A 28 -10.03 -12.85 6.92
C SER A 28 -9.02 -13.80 7.56
N SER A 29 -7.96 -13.24 8.15
CA SER A 29 -7.03 -14.03 8.98
C SER A 29 -6.47 -13.17 10.11
N PRO A 30 -5.97 -13.78 11.19
CA PRO A 30 -5.18 -13.05 12.18
C PRO A 30 -3.96 -12.39 11.53
N ILE A 31 -3.47 -11.32 12.14
CA ILE A 31 -2.21 -10.69 11.72
C ILE A 31 -1.06 -11.50 12.29
N SER A 32 -0.17 -11.98 11.42
CA SER A 32 1.04 -12.70 11.82
C SER A 32 2.05 -11.78 12.52
N ASP A 33 2.92 -12.37 13.35
CA ASP A 33 3.96 -11.59 14.04
C ASP A 33 4.94 -10.94 13.07
N ARG A 34 5.20 -11.57 11.92
CA ARG A 34 6.01 -10.99 10.85
C ARG A 34 5.37 -9.73 10.29
N GLU A 35 4.10 -9.80 9.89
CA GLU A 35 3.35 -8.64 9.38
C GLU A 35 3.31 -7.51 10.42
N ARG A 36 3.09 -7.84 11.69
CA ARG A 36 3.10 -6.87 12.78
C ARG A 36 4.47 -6.23 12.97
N GLY A 37 5.55 -7.01 12.88
CA GLY A 37 6.93 -6.53 12.94
C GLY A 37 7.25 -5.57 11.80
N ASP A 38 6.88 -5.93 10.57
CA ASP A 38 7.05 -5.10 9.39
C ASP A 38 6.24 -3.80 9.48
N ALA A 39 4.99 -3.87 9.96
CA ALA A 39 4.16 -2.69 10.21
C ALA A 39 4.76 -1.75 11.26
N LYS A 40 5.32 -2.27 12.36
CA LYS A 40 6.04 -1.47 13.37
C LYS A 40 7.27 -0.78 12.77
N LYS A 41 8.03 -1.47 11.92
CA LYS A 41 9.19 -0.91 11.23
C LYS A 41 8.79 0.17 10.24
N ALA A 42 7.75 -0.07 9.44
CA ALA A 42 7.20 0.90 8.49
C ALA A 42 6.64 2.13 9.20
N MET A 43 5.92 1.95 10.31
CA MET A 43 5.42 3.03 11.15
C MET A 43 6.55 3.97 11.60
N LYS A 44 7.66 3.42 12.13
CA LYS A 44 8.84 4.22 12.53
C LYS A 44 9.44 4.99 11.35
N ARG A 45 9.58 4.33 10.19
CA ARG A 45 10.09 4.96 8.96
C ARG A 45 9.20 6.12 8.50
N PHE A 46 7.89 5.92 8.47
CA PHE A 46 6.95 6.97 8.06
C PHE A 46 6.93 8.13 9.05
N LEU A 47 7.02 7.84 10.37
CA LEU A 47 7.13 8.90 11.36
C LEU A 47 8.38 9.77 11.14
N LEU A 48 9.53 9.14 10.86
CA LEU A 48 10.75 9.86 10.53
C LEU A 48 10.59 10.71 9.26
N ILE A 49 10.00 10.14 8.21
CA ILE A 49 9.76 10.87 6.95
C ILE A 49 8.84 12.07 7.19
N ILE A 50 7.72 11.90 7.92
CA ILE A 50 6.81 13.00 8.28
C ILE A 50 7.56 14.10 9.03
N PHE A 51 8.40 13.72 9.99
CA PHE A 51 9.19 14.69 10.74
C PHE A 51 10.13 15.49 9.82
N LEU A 52 10.86 14.81 8.92
CA LEU A 52 11.75 15.45 7.95
C LEU A 52 10.98 16.35 6.97
N THR A 53 9.83 15.91 6.46
CA THR A 53 9.04 16.71 5.52
C THR A 53 8.40 17.92 6.20
N LEU A 54 8.00 17.81 7.48
CA LEU A 54 7.53 18.94 8.28
C LEU A 54 8.65 19.93 8.58
N LEU A 55 9.87 19.48 8.91
CA LEU A 55 11.01 20.39 9.10
C LEU A 55 11.31 21.18 7.82
N MET A 56 11.32 20.51 6.66
CA MET A 56 11.48 21.17 5.36
C MET A 56 10.35 22.17 5.09
N LEU A 57 9.11 21.81 5.40
CA LEU A 57 7.96 22.70 5.27
C LEU A 57 8.10 23.94 6.16
N ILE A 58 8.53 23.77 7.41
CA ILE A 58 8.76 24.88 8.35
C ILE A 58 9.88 25.81 7.86
N ASP A 59 10.99 25.28 7.34
CA ASP A 59 12.06 26.09 6.76
C ASP A 59 11.57 26.91 5.57
N LYS A 60 10.82 26.29 4.65
CA LYS A 60 10.22 26.98 3.51
C LYS A 60 9.20 28.02 3.96
N MET A 61 8.32 27.67 4.90
CA MET A 61 7.31 28.57 5.47
C MET A 61 7.91 29.73 6.26
N SER A 62 9.00 29.52 6.98
CA SER A 62 9.68 30.59 7.71
C SER A 62 10.22 31.64 6.76
N ASN A 63 10.80 31.21 5.62
CA ASN A 63 11.19 32.13 4.56
C ASN A 63 9.97 32.89 3.98
N TYR A 64 8.82 32.21 3.80
CA TYR A 64 7.59 32.88 3.34
C TYR A 64 7.02 33.88 4.34
N PHE A 65 6.99 33.51 5.61
CA PHE A 65 6.46 34.34 6.67
C PHE A 65 7.21 35.67 6.76
N CYS A 66 8.53 35.66 6.56
CA CYS A 66 9.35 36.87 6.50
C CYS A 66 9.05 37.77 5.28
N TYR A 67 8.45 37.25 4.20
CA TYR A 67 7.98 38.10 3.09
C TYR A 67 6.73 38.91 3.47
N PHE A 68 5.81 38.32 4.23
CA PHE A 68 4.55 38.97 4.61
C PHE A 68 4.68 39.82 5.89
N LEU A 69 5.68 39.54 6.71
CA LEU A 69 5.97 40.25 7.96
C LEU A 69 7.44 40.72 8.00
N PRO A 70 7.86 41.61 7.08
CA PRO A 70 9.24 42.08 6.99
C PRO A 70 9.71 42.87 8.23
N ARG A 71 8.77 43.30 9.09
CA ARG A 71 9.08 43.93 10.39
C ARG A 71 9.58 42.94 11.45
N VAL A 72 9.30 41.65 11.29
CA VAL A 72 9.61 40.59 12.27
C VAL A 72 10.88 39.84 11.90
N CYS A 73 11.14 39.65 10.60
CA CYS A 73 12.34 39.00 10.11
C CYS A 73 12.66 39.41 8.67
N SER A 74 13.96 39.40 8.32
CA SER A 74 14.43 39.69 6.97
C SER A 74 14.40 38.42 6.12
N PRO A 75 13.76 38.43 4.94
CA PRO A 75 13.74 37.26 4.09
C PRO A 75 15.11 36.93 3.50
N ARG A 76 15.44 35.64 3.45
CA ARG A 76 16.66 35.12 2.84
C ARG A 76 16.34 34.69 1.41
N ASN A 77 16.82 35.45 0.42
CA ASN A 77 16.61 35.25 -1.03
C ASN A 77 15.14 35.43 -1.50
N PRO A 78 14.62 36.67 -1.58
CA PRO A 78 13.28 36.93 -2.06
C PRO A 78 13.04 36.45 -3.49
N PRO A 79 11.85 35.89 -3.79
CA PRO A 79 11.40 35.66 -5.17
C PRO A 79 11.48 36.98 -5.94
N GLN A 80 12.25 37.01 -7.02
CA GLN A 80 12.44 38.22 -7.83
C GLN A 80 11.50 38.24 -9.04
N SER A 81 10.95 37.07 -9.40
CA SER A 81 10.08 36.88 -10.55
C SER A 81 8.81 36.12 -10.21
N LEU A 82 7.82 36.19 -11.12
CA LEU A 82 6.62 35.36 -11.05
C LEU A 82 6.97 33.86 -11.04
N ALA A 83 8.01 33.45 -11.79
CA ALA A 83 8.46 32.07 -11.83
C ALA A 83 8.97 31.59 -10.47
N ASP A 84 9.69 32.45 -9.74
CA ASP A 84 10.17 32.15 -8.39
C ASP A 84 9.00 31.96 -7.41
N TRP A 85 7.95 32.79 -7.52
CA TRP A 85 6.72 32.66 -6.73
C TRP A 85 5.93 31.39 -7.05
N LEU A 86 5.88 30.99 -8.32
CA LEU A 86 5.22 29.74 -8.72
C LEU A 86 5.99 28.51 -8.23
N LEU A 87 7.31 28.50 -8.38
CA LEU A 87 8.17 27.45 -7.87
C LEU A 87 8.04 27.33 -6.34
N ALA A 88 7.97 28.47 -5.67
CA ALA A 88 7.73 28.59 -4.25
C ALA A 88 6.43 27.91 -3.79
N LEU A 89 5.31 28.26 -4.41
CA LEU A 89 3.99 27.68 -4.13
C LEU A 89 3.96 26.18 -4.48
N PHE A 90 4.64 25.78 -5.55
CA PHE A 90 4.78 24.38 -5.93
C PHE A 90 5.47 23.58 -4.81
N TRP A 91 6.60 24.07 -4.28
CA TRP A 91 7.28 23.40 -3.17
C TRP A 91 6.41 23.33 -1.92
N LEU A 92 5.70 24.41 -1.58
CA LEU A 92 4.78 24.43 -0.46
C LEU A 92 3.71 23.34 -0.59
N PHE A 93 3.04 23.29 -1.74
CA PHE A 93 2.03 22.29 -2.04
C PHE A 93 2.63 20.88 -1.97
N PHE A 94 3.79 20.68 -2.60
CA PHE A 94 4.47 19.39 -2.64
C PHE A 94 4.82 18.87 -1.24
N TYR A 95 5.48 19.67 -0.39
CA TYR A 95 5.85 19.23 0.96
C TYR A 95 4.64 19.02 1.88
N THR A 96 3.57 19.81 1.68
CA THR A 96 2.32 19.63 2.43
C THR A 96 1.62 18.32 2.02
N ALA A 97 1.44 18.10 0.72
CA ALA A 97 0.84 16.88 0.18
C ALA A 97 1.66 15.63 0.54
N LEU A 98 2.98 15.73 0.47
CA LEU A 98 3.90 14.64 0.83
C LEU A 98 3.77 14.28 2.31
N SER A 99 3.78 15.27 3.19
CA SER A 99 3.59 15.06 4.65
C SER A 99 2.25 14.41 4.96
N LEU A 100 1.17 14.87 4.31
CA LEU A 100 -0.17 14.30 4.46
C LEU A 100 -0.21 12.83 4.01
N ASN A 101 0.36 12.53 2.83
CA ASN A 101 0.41 11.17 2.29
C ASN A 101 1.12 10.22 3.26
N PHE A 102 2.31 10.60 3.76
CA PHE A 102 3.03 9.77 4.72
C PHE A 102 2.32 9.66 6.07
N PHE A 103 1.58 10.69 6.50
CA PHE A 103 0.74 10.62 7.69
C PHE A 103 -0.41 9.61 7.55
N ILE A 104 -1.07 9.57 6.39
CA ILE A 104 -2.08 8.56 6.08
C ILE A 104 -1.45 7.16 6.13
N MET A 105 -0.29 6.98 5.49
CA MET A 105 0.43 5.70 5.52
C MET A 105 0.85 5.29 6.93
N PHE A 106 1.36 6.24 7.74
CA PHE A 106 1.68 6.02 9.15
C PHE A 106 0.46 5.56 9.95
N LYS A 107 -0.69 6.25 9.80
CA LYS A 107 -1.93 5.87 10.48
C LYS A 107 -2.36 4.46 10.11
N HIS A 108 -2.23 4.09 8.84
CA HIS A 108 -2.55 2.74 8.37
C HIS A 108 -1.64 1.68 9.00
N GLN A 109 -0.32 1.89 8.98
CA GLN A 109 0.63 0.97 9.62
C GLN A 109 0.44 0.89 11.13
N ARG A 110 0.13 2.00 11.80
CA ARG A 110 -0.19 2.04 13.22
C ARG A 110 -1.42 1.20 13.57
N LYS A 111 -2.45 1.18 12.71
CA LYS A 111 -3.63 0.33 12.92
C LYS A 111 -3.26 -1.15 12.88
N ILE A 112 -2.44 -1.58 11.92
CA ILE A 112 -2.00 -2.96 11.78
C ILE A 112 -1.10 -3.37 12.94
N ALA A 113 -0.13 -2.52 13.29
CA ALA A 113 0.84 -2.78 14.37
C ALA A 113 0.18 -2.96 15.74
N ASN A 114 -0.95 -2.30 15.98
CA ASN A 114 -1.70 -2.34 17.24
C ASN A 114 -2.99 -3.17 17.16
N HIS A 115 -3.23 -3.87 16.05
CA HIS A 115 -4.41 -4.71 15.92
C HIS A 115 -4.33 -5.88 16.90
N PRO A 116 -5.43 -6.24 17.59
CA PRO A 116 -5.46 -7.39 18.50
C PRO A 116 -5.02 -8.67 17.78
N THR A 117 -4.20 -9.50 18.46
CA THR A 117 -3.60 -10.71 17.87
C THR A 117 -4.64 -11.75 17.47
N GLU A 118 -5.68 -11.90 18.29
CA GLU A 118 -6.69 -12.94 18.12
C GLU A 118 -7.82 -12.52 17.16
N GLN A 119 -7.88 -11.24 16.81
CA GLN A 119 -8.93 -10.73 15.94
C GLN A 119 -8.52 -10.85 14.48
N SER A 120 -9.40 -11.44 13.67
CA SER A 120 -9.21 -11.50 12.22
C SER A 120 -9.27 -10.11 11.59
N CYS A 121 -8.43 -9.89 10.59
CA CYS A 121 -8.38 -8.67 9.80
C CYS A 121 -8.45 -9.04 8.30
N PRO A 122 -9.19 -8.32 7.45
CA PRO A 122 -9.28 -8.66 6.03
C PRO A 122 -7.97 -8.40 5.28
N ILE A 123 -7.50 -9.35 4.48
CA ILE A 123 -6.47 -9.21 3.44
C ILE A 123 -7.17 -9.16 2.11
N THR A 124 -6.85 -8.18 1.27
CA THR A 124 -7.24 -8.19 -0.14
C THR A 124 -6.09 -8.76 -0.96
N TYR A 125 -6.32 -9.90 -1.58
CA TYR A 125 -5.44 -10.46 -2.58
C TYR A 125 -5.81 -9.92 -3.96
N THR A 126 -4.81 -9.72 -4.80
CA THR A 126 -4.96 -9.22 -6.17
C THR A 126 -4.11 -10.08 -7.07
N LEU A 127 -4.74 -10.74 -8.04
CA LEU A 127 -4.07 -11.39 -9.15
C LEU A 127 -4.11 -10.44 -10.35
N GLN A 128 -2.93 -10.14 -10.87
CA GLN A 128 -2.75 -9.29 -12.02
C GLN A 128 -2.02 -10.06 -13.11
N THR A 129 -2.72 -10.38 -14.19
CA THR A 129 -2.18 -11.21 -15.28
C THR A 129 -1.58 -10.39 -16.42
N LYS A 130 -1.67 -9.06 -16.37
CA LYS A 130 -0.98 -8.14 -17.29
C LYS A 130 -0.44 -6.94 -16.51
N ALA A 131 0.72 -6.43 -16.93
CA ALA A 131 1.21 -5.17 -16.41
C ALA A 131 0.15 -4.08 -16.65
N SER A 132 -0.18 -3.33 -15.60
CA SER A 132 -1.17 -2.27 -15.66
C SER A 132 -0.55 -0.99 -15.16
N PHE A 133 -0.45 -0.03 -16.07
CA PHE A 133 -0.03 1.32 -15.71
C PHE A 133 -0.95 1.94 -14.64
N ARG A 134 -2.25 1.60 -14.70
CA ARG A 134 -3.26 2.09 -13.74
C ARG A 134 -2.96 1.69 -12.30
N TYR A 135 -2.29 0.55 -12.10
CA TYR A 135 -1.99 0.03 -10.76
C TYR A 135 -0.52 0.15 -10.39
N PHE A 136 0.37 0.59 -11.30
CA PHE A 136 1.83 0.62 -11.10
C PHE A 136 2.39 -0.70 -10.53
N LEU A 137 1.74 -1.81 -10.89
CA LEU A 137 2.05 -3.14 -10.40
C LEU A 137 2.38 -4.05 -11.59
N ASP A 138 3.44 -4.81 -11.41
CA ASP A 138 3.87 -5.85 -12.33
C ASP A 138 2.85 -6.99 -12.37
N LYS A 139 3.08 -7.92 -13.30
CA LYS A 139 2.34 -9.17 -13.35
C LYS A 139 2.64 -10.00 -12.09
N GLY A 140 1.62 -10.52 -11.41
CA GLY A 140 1.80 -11.33 -10.20
C GLY A 140 0.59 -11.36 -9.26
N ILE A 141 0.82 -11.93 -8.09
CA ILE A 141 -0.12 -11.90 -6.95
C ILE A 141 0.39 -10.91 -5.92
N PHE A 142 -0.52 -10.07 -5.41
CA PHE A 142 -0.26 -9.12 -4.34
C PHE A 142 -1.23 -9.38 -3.20
N ALA A 143 -0.75 -9.24 -1.97
CA ALA A 143 -1.59 -9.29 -0.78
C ALA A 143 -1.51 -7.93 -0.10
N SER A 144 -2.66 -7.31 0.17
CA SER A 144 -2.74 -5.99 0.76
C SER A 144 -3.61 -6.01 2.01
N ARG A 145 -2.97 -5.70 3.13
CA ARG A 145 -3.58 -5.40 4.44
C ARG A 145 -2.82 -4.22 5.03
N GLY A 146 -2.40 -3.26 4.21
CA GLY A 146 -1.24 -2.45 4.55
C GLY A 146 -0.48 -1.93 3.35
N MET A 147 0.83 -2.13 3.39
CA MET A 147 1.64 -2.14 2.17
C MET A 147 1.32 -3.38 1.35
N ASN A 148 1.55 -3.30 0.04
CA ASN A 148 1.47 -4.46 -0.84
C ASN A 148 2.59 -5.44 -0.45
N LEU A 149 2.21 -6.56 0.16
CA LEU A 149 3.05 -7.73 0.25
C LEU A 149 3.09 -8.36 -1.14
N ARG A 150 4.29 -8.72 -1.59
CA ARG A 150 4.51 -9.53 -2.79
C ARG A 150 4.75 -10.96 -2.32
N PRO A 151 3.70 -11.78 -2.14
CA PRO A 151 3.91 -13.19 -1.89
C PRO A 151 4.67 -13.84 -3.04
N ASP A 152 5.56 -14.77 -2.71
CA ASP A 152 6.30 -15.55 -3.70
C ASP A 152 5.42 -16.66 -4.27
N TRP A 153 4.43 -16.25 -5.06
CA TRP A 153 3.41 -17.12 -5.61
C TRP A 153 3.99 -18.23 -6.52
N GLN A 154 5.18 -18.02 -7.08
CA GLN A 154 5.86 -19.02 -7.91
C GLN A 154 6.29 -20.24 -7.10
N ASN A 155 6.53 -20.05 -5.79
CA ASN A 155 7.01 -21.07 -4.87
C ASN A 155 5.97 -21.42 -3.80
N PHE A 156 4.69 -21.09 -4.02
CA PHE A 156 3.63 -21.44 -3.08
C PHE A 156 3.49 -22.96 -2.97
N THR A 157 3.59 -23.45 -1.73
CA THR A 157 3.29 -24.83 -1.39
C THR A 157 1.77 -25.06 -1.35
N ALA A 158 1.34 -26.32 -1.34
CA ALA A 158 -0.07 -26.66 -1.12
C ALA A 158 -0.61 -26.06 0.19
N THR A 159 0.25 -25.96 1.22
CA THR A 159 -0.06 -25.36 2.50
C THR A 159 -0.27 -23.84 2.39
N ASP A 160 0.54 -23.14 1.59
CA ASP A 160 0.37 -21.70 1.37
C ASP A 160 -0.94 -21.39 0.67
N TRP A 161 -1.32 -22.22 -0.30
CA TRP A 161 -2.62 -22.10 -0.96
C TRP A 161 -3.78 -22.46 -0.05
N ALA A 162 -3.68 -23.51 0.76
CA ALA A 162 -4.68 -23.82 1.79
C ALA A 162 -4.81 -22.68 2.82
N ASN A 163 -3.70 -21.98 3.12
CA ASN A 163 -3.70 -20.79 3.95
C ASN A 163 -4.33 -19.57 3.27
N ILE A 164 -4.57 -19.57 1.96
CA ILE A 164 -5.30 -18.50 1.26
C ILE A 164 -6.74 -18.92 1.01
N LEU A 165 -6.98 -20.22 0.80
CA LEU A 165 -8.25 -20.84 0.41
C LEU A 165 -8.53 -22.08 1.29
N PRO A 166 -8.92 -21.88 2.56
CA PRO A 166 -9.00 -22.97 3.55
C PRO A 166 -10.13 -23.97 3.31
N THR A 167 -11.11 -23.62 2.48
CA THR A 167 -12.28 -24.46 2.16
C THR A 167 -12.13 -25.28 0.88
N ALA A 168 -10.99 -25.16 0.19
CA ALA A 168 -10.72 -25.91 -1.05
C ALA A 168 -10.03 -27.25 -0.76
N SER A 169 -10.41 -28.29 -1.48
CA SER A 169 -9.69 -29.57 -1.48
C SER A 169 -8.29 -29.43 -2.09
N ALA A 170 -7.40 -30.40 -1.81
CA ALA A 170 -6.04 -30.39 -2.37
C ALA A 170 -6.04 -30.37 -3.91
N ASP A 171 -6.98 -31.07 -4.55
CA ASP A 171 -7.12 -31.12 -6.01
C ASP A 171 -7.59 -29.77 -6.59
N GLU A 172 -8.52 -29.11 -5.90
CA GLU A 172 -9.02 -27.78 -6.26
C GLU A 172 -7.91 -26.73 -6.15
N VAL A 173 -7.17 -26.75 -5.05
CA VAL A 173 -6.00 -25.90 -4.84
C VAL A 173 -4.96 -26.13 -5.94
N HIS A 174 -4.64 -27.39 -6.24
CA HIS A 174 -3.70 -27.74 -7.29
C HIS A 174 -4.16 -27.19 -8.65
N ARG A 175 -5.42 -27.44 -9.03
CA ARG A 175 -5.99 -26.95 -10.29
C ARG A 175 -5.94 -25.43 -10.39
N LEU A 176 -6.33 -24.71 -9.34
CA LEU A 176 -6.29 -23.25 -9.32
C LEU A 176 -4.86 -22.73 -9.47
N SER A 177 -3.91 -23.31 -8.72
CA SER A 177 -2.49 -22.92 -8.80
C SER A 177 -1.94 -23.05 -10.22
N GLN A 178 -2.26 -24.14 -10.92
CA GLN A 178 -1.83 -24.37 -12.30
C GLN A 178 -2.40 -23.31 -13.26
N ILE A 179 -3.70 -23.00 -13.15
CA ILE A 179 -4.31 -21.97 -14.00
C ILE A 179 -3.67 -20.61 -13.73
N ILE A 180 -3.46 -20.25 -12.46
CA ILE A 180 -2.84 -18.98 -12.10
C ILE A 180 -1.40 -18.90 -12.62
N ILE A 181 -0.59 -19.96 -12.45
CA ILE A 181 0.78 -20.03 -12.96
C ILE A 181 0.80 -19.88 -14.48
N GLN A 182 -0.06 -20.61 -15.19
CA GLN A 182 -0.17 -20.52 -16.64
C GLN A 182 -0.48 -19.09 -17.08
N ARG A 183 -1.53 -18.49 -16.52
CA ARG A 183 -1.91 -17.11 -16.82
C ARG A 183 -0.80 -16.12 -16.45
N LEU A 184 -0.03 -16.42 -15.41
CA LEU A 184 1.09 -15.60 -14.98
C LEU A 184 2.35 -15.75 -15.83
N ASN A 185 2.44 -16.81 -16.63
CA ASN A 185 3.52 -17.05 -17.59
C ASN A 185 3.15 -16.69 -19.04
N ASP A 186 1.85 -16.65 -19.38
CA ASP A 186 1.36 -16.28 -20.71
C ASP A 186 1.73 -14.83 -21.06
N LYS A 187 2.39 -14.62 -22.20
CA LYS A 187 2.93 -13.31 -22.61
C LYS A 187 1.85 -12.28 -22.96
#